data_AF-A0A369R8B1-F1
#
_entry.id   AF-A0A369R8B1-F1
#
_cell.length_a   1.000
_cell.length_b   1.000
_cell.length_c   1.000
_cell.angle_alpha   90.00
_cell.angle_beta   90.00
_cell.angle_gamma   90.00
#
_symmetry.space_group_name_H-M   'P 1'
#
loop_
_entity.id
_entity.type
_entity.pdbx_description
1 polymer ?
#
loop_
_entity_poly.entity_id
_entity_poly.type
_entity_poly.pdbx_seq_one_letter_code
_entity_poly.pdbx_strand_id
1 'polypeptide(L)'
;MKEQLPHQQKEKLRALARGALLIVLTTTVPYLTLINALFFAGIFISGAIAAYTYIINSQLRLTSSEAFLFSFFSGVAGSIASVFISYLLLTIFNYRAGIEGLMLLISWMQQMAPDQPEFTLQLREILEAPVELTLVDFLLSIVVTVFLYAPVAGLGGIFSVWRLKRQAAKEVV
;
A
#
# COMPACT_ATOMS: atom_id res chain seq x y z
N MET A 1 1.63 24.30 -17.74
CA MET A 1 0.58 23.64 -16.93
C MET A 1 -0.70 23.71 -17.75
N LYS A 2 -1.20 22.59 -18.31
CA LYS A 2 -2.48 22.61 -19.05
C LYS A 2 -3.60 22.91 -18.06
N GLU A 3 -4.45 23.87 -18.39
CA GLU A 3 -5.60 24.26 -17.58
C GLU A 3 -6.50 23.04 -17.37
N GLN A 4 -6.62 22.57 -16.12
CA GLN A 4 -7.39 21.37 -15.81
C GLN A 4 -8.87 21.75 -15.71
N LEU A 5 -9.73 21.08 -16.47
CA LEU A 5 -11.17 21.25 -16.36
C LEU A 5 -11.63 20.83 -14.95
N PRO A 6 -12.64 21.50 -14.36
CA PRO A 6 -13.09 21.22 -12.99
C PRO A 6 -13.54 19.77 -12.76
N HIS A 7 -13.99 19.07 -13.82
CA HIS A 7 -14.27 17.63 -13.77
C HIS A 7 -13.00 16.78 -13.58
N GLN A 8 -11.90 17.12 -14.26
CA GLN A 8 -10.63 16.38 -14.16
C GLN A 8 -10.01 16.50 -12.77
N GLN A 9 -10.15 17.65 -12.11
CA GLN A 9 -9.65 17.84 -10.75
C GLN A 9 -10.39 16.97 -9.72
N LYS A 10 -11.71 16.82 -9.87
CA LYS A 10 -12.52 15.91 -9.04
C LYS A 10 -12.12 14.45 -9.24
N GLU A 11 -11.96 14.03 -10.50
CA GLU A 11 -11.52 12.67 -10.80
C GLU A 11 -10.09 12.39 -10.33
N LYS A 12 -9.19 13.38 -10.42
CA LYS A 12 -7.84 13.31 -9.87
C LYS A 12 -7.87 12.98 -8.37
N LEU A 13 -8.65 13.73 -7.60
CA LEU A 13 -8.76 13.52 -6.15
C LEU A 13 -9.41 12.16 -5.83
N ARG A 14 -10.46 11.77 -6.55
CA ARG A 14 -11.11 10.45 -6.39
C ARG A 14 -10.15 9.31 -6.66
N ALA A 15 -9.36 9.38 -7.73
CA ALA A 15 -8.39 8.35 -8.07
C ALA A 15 -7.25 8.26 -7.04
N LEU A 16 -6.75 9.40 -6.55
CA LEU A 16 -5.78 9.43 -5.44
C LEU A 16 -6.35 8.81 -4.17
N ALA A 17 -7.59 9.17 -3.82
CA ALA A 17 -8.28 8.65 -2.64
C ALA A 17 -8.53 7.14 -2.74
N ARG A 18 -8.87 6.62 -3.93
CA ARG A 18 -9.01 5.17 -4.16
C ARG A 18 -7.69 4.43 -3.93
N GLY A 19 -6.58 4.93 -4.47
CA GLY A 19 -5.28 4.32 -4.22
C GLY A 19 -4.87 4.37 -2.75
N ALA A 20 -5.09 5.51 -2.08
CA ALA A 20 -4.81 5.66 -0.66
C ALA A 20 -5.66 4.71 0.20
N LEU A 21 -6.96 4.58 -0.13
CA LEU A 21 -7.87 3.66 0.54
C LEU A 21 -7.42 2.20 0.36
N LEU A 22 -7.00 1.80 -0.84
CA LEU A 22 -6.49 0.45 -1.07
C LEU A 22 -5.19 0.17 -0.29
N ILE A 23 -4.32 1.17 -0.15
CA ILE A 23 -3.13 1.05 0.71
C ILE A 23 -3.55 0.82 2.16
N VAL A 24 -4.47 1.63 2.69
CA VAL A 24 -5.02 1.43 4.04
C VAL A 24 -5.57 0.01 4.17
N LEU A 25 -6.46 -0.41 3.28
CA LEU A 25 -7.08 -1.73 3.36
C LEU A 25 -6.04 -2.87 3.33
N THR A 26 -5.07 -2.80 2.41
CA THR A 26 -4.04 -3.84 2.28
C THR A 26 -2.98 -3.78 3.39
N THR A 27 -2.98 -2.76 4.25
CA THR A 27 -1.99 -2.62 5.34
C THR A 27 -2.62 -2.77 6.73
N THR A 28 -3.93 -2.58 6.86
CA THR A 28 -4.62 -2.64 8.16
C THR A 28 -5.64 -3.76 8.29
N VAL A 29 -6.19 -4.29 7.18
CA VAL A 29 -7.21 -5.34 7.26
C VAL A 29 -6.54 -6.71 7.47
N PRO A 30 -7.02 -7.53 8.43
CA PRO A 30 -6.51 -8.88 8.65
C PRO A 30 -6.40 -9.69 7.36
N TYR A 31 -5.33 -10.47 7.22
CA TYR A 31 -5.00 -11.31 6.06
C TYR A 31 -4.69 -10.55 4.75
N LEU A 32 -5.29 -9.39 4.47
CA LEU A 32 -4.92 -8.58 3.30
C LEU A 32 -3.50 -8.02 3.42
N THR A 33 -3.00 -7.84 4.64
CA THR A 33 -1.61 -7.50 4.94
C THR A 33 -0.60 -8.47 4.33
N LEU A 34 -0.96 -9.75 4.15
CA LEU A 34 -0.11 -10.76 3.50
C LEU A 34 0.18 -10.43 2.04
N ILE A 35 -0.71 -9.72 1.36
CA ILE A 35 -0.47 -9.26 -0.02
C ILE A 35 0.78 -8.37 -0.05
N ASN A 36 0.98 -7.55 0.98
CA ASN A 36 2.16 -6.69 1.09
C ASN A 36 3.41 -7.43 1.57
N ALA A 37 3.28 -8.59 2.22
CA ALA A 37 4.42 -9.45 2.53
C ALA A 37 5.12 -9.97 1.25
N LEU A 38 4.39 -10.08 0.13
CA LEU A 38 4.94 -10.38 -1.19
C LEU A 38 5.46 -9.11 -1.88
N PHE A 39 6.57 -8.56 -1.41
CA PHE A 39 7.26 -7.41 -2.02
C PHE A 39 6.38 -6.15 -2.19
N PHE A 40 5.52 -5.84 -1.21
CA PHE A 40 4.62 -4.68 -1.26
C PHE A 40 3.63 -4.70 -2.44
N ALA A 41 3.23 -5.88 -2.90
CA ALA A 41 2.35 -6.02 -4.07
C ALA A 41 1.02 -5.27 -3.92
N GLY A 42 0.45 -5.22 -2.71
CA GLY A 42 -0.80 -4.49 -2.44
C GLY A 42 -0.65 -2.98 -2.69
N ILE A 43 0.45 -2.39 -2.21
CA ILE A 43 0.78 -0.98 -2.43
C ILE A 43 1.07 -0.70 -3.92
N PHE A 44 1.81 -1.59 -4.58
CA PHE A 44 2.07 -1.49 -6.01
C PHE A 44 0.76 -1.51 -6.82
N ILE A 45 -0.13 -2.47 -6.54
CA ILE A 45 -1.43 -2.59 -7.20
C ILE A 45 -2.29 -1.35 -6.92
N SER A 46 -2.26 -0.82 -5.70
CA SER A 46 -2.98 0.39 -5.32
C SER A 46 -2.55 1.60 -6.16
N GLY A 47 -1.23 1.77 -6.33
CA GLY A 47 -0.67 2.80 -7.21
C GLY A 47 -1.04 2.60 -8.68
N ALA A 48 -1.07 1.36 -9.16
CA ALA A 48 -1.49 1.04 -10.52
C ALA A 48 -2.98 1.36 -10.77
N ILE A 49 -3.85 1.01 -9.82
CA ILE A 49 -5.30 1.28 -9.89
C ILE A 49 -5.58 2.78 -9.83
N ALA A 50 -4.86 3.53 -8.98
CA ALA A 50 -4.98 4.98 -8.93
C ALA A 50 -4.69 5.60 -10.31
N ALA A 51 -3.53 5.31 -10.91
CA ALA A 51 -3.18 5.84 -12.23
C ALA A 51 -4.15 5.35 -13.31
N TYR A 52 -4.53 4.07 -13.30
CA TYR A 52 -5.45 3.49 -14.28
C TYR A 52 -6.80 4.21 -14.26
N THR A 53 -7.42 4.33 -13.09
CA THR A 53 -8.73 4.97 -12.96
C THR A 53 -8.69 6.44 -13.35
N TYR A 54 -7.61 7.15 -13.03
CA TYR A 54 -7.45 8.54 -13.45
C TYR A 54 -7.31 8.68 -14.98
N ILE A 55 -6.48 7.84 -15.61
CA ILE A 55 -6.26 7.81 -17.06
C ILE A 55 -7.56 7.53 -17.81
N ILE A 56 -8.28 6.47 -17.41
CA ILE A 56 -9.51 6.03 -18.08
C ILE A 56 -10.66 7.02 -17.86
N ASN A 57 -10.90 7.48 -16.64
CA ASN A 57 -12.05 8.37 -16.37
C ASN A 57 -11.85 9.79 -16.92
N SER A 58 -10.60 10.26 -16.95
CA SER A 58 -10.29 11.61 -17.45
C SER A 58 -9.90 11.61 -18.93
N GLN A 59 -9.80 10.44 -19.56
CA GLN A 59 -9.35 10.26 -20.96
C GLN A 59 -8.00 10.96 -21.23
N LEU A 60 -7.09 10.88 -20.24
CA LEU A 60 -5.78 11.56 -20.29
C LEU A 60 -4.66 10.57 -20.59
N ARG A 61 -3.74 10.97 -21.48
CA ARG A 61 -2.50 10.23 -21.70
C ARG A 61 -1.42 10.80 -20.77
N LEU A 62 -1.06 10.02 -19.76
CA LEU A 62 0.07 10.34 -18.88
C LEU A 62 1.37 9.76 -19.44
N THR A 63 2.45 10.52 -19.31
CA THR A 63 3.81 9.98 -19.41
C THR A 63 4.12 9.07 -18.22
N SER A 64 5.13 8.22 -18.34
CA SER A 64 5.54 7.35 -17.22
C SER A 64 5.93 8.16 -15.98
N SER A 65 6.59 9.32 -16.16
CA SER A 65 6.97 10.21 -15.06
C SER A 65 5.76 10.88 -14.38
N GLU A 66 4.77 11.32 -15.16
CA GLU A 66 3.53 11.89 -14.60
C GLU A 66 2.73 10.82 -13.84
N ALA A 67 2.64 9.60 -14.36
CA ALA A 67 1.98 8.50 -13.69
C ALA A 67 2.73 8.06 -12.42
N PHE A 68 4.06 8.06 -12.45
CA PHE A 68 4.88 7.84 -11.25
C PHE A 68 4.56 8.87 -10.18
N LEU A 69 4.66 10.18 -10.49
CA LEU A 69 4.40 11.24 -9.52
C LEU A 69 2.97 11.21 -9.00
N PHE A 70 1.99 10.96 -9.88
CA PHE A 70 0.59 10.85 -9.50
C PHE A 70 0.37 9.72 -8.49
N SER A 71 0.84 8.51 -8.78
CA SER A 71 0.69 7.38 -7.89
C SER A 71 1.59 7.48 -6.65
N PHE A 72 2.72 8.17 -6.74
CA PHE A 72 3.57 8.51 -5.60
C PHE A 72 2.79 9.32 -4.56
N PHE A 73 2.06 10.36 -4.98
CA PHE A 73 1.23 11.15 -4.05
C PHE A 73 0.08 10.33 -3.44
N SER A 74 -0.47 9.37 -4.19
CA SER A 74 -1.43 8.41 -3.63
C SER A 74 -0.77 7.53 -2.55
N GLY A 75 0.48 7.11 -2.77
CA GLY A 75 1.30 6.39 -1.79
C GLY A 75 1.64 7.21 -0.54
N VAL A 76 1.95 8.50 -0.69
CA VAL A 76 2.14 9.42 0.46
C VAL A 76 0.86 9.53 1.27
N ALA A 77 -0.28 9.79 0.62
CA ALA A 77 -1.56 9.91 1.32
C ALA A 77 -1.96 8.58 2.00
N GLY A 78 -1.79 7.46 1.30
CA GLY A 78 -2.11 6.13 1.81
C GLY A 78 -1.22 5.69 2.97
N SER A 79 0.07 6.00 2.95
CA SER A 79 1.00 5.68 4.05
C SER A 79 0.69 6.47 5.31
N ILE A 80 0.48 7.79 5.19
CA ILE A 80 0.09 8.62 6.34
C ILE A 80 -1.23 8.12 6.94
N ALA A 81 -2.24 7.85 6.09
CA ALA A 81 -3.52 7.34 6.54
C ALA A 81 -3.40 5.93 7.18
N SER A 82 -2.58 5.05 6.60
CA SER A 82 -2.33 3.70 7.11
C SER A 82 -1.69 3.72 8.49
N VAL A 83 -0.66 4.55 8.70
CA VAL A 83 -0.01 4.72 10.01
C VAL A 83 -0.99 5.29 11.03
N PHE A 84 -1.76 6.32 10.65
CA PHE A 84 -2.74 6.91 11.55
C PHE A 84 -3.83 5.92 11.96
N ILE A 85 -4.37 5.16 11.02
CA ILE A 85 -5.38 4.13 11.30
C ILE A 85 -4.79 2.99 12.14
N SER A 86 -3.55 2.57 11.85
CA SER A 86 -2.86 1.55 12.65
C SER A 86 -2.66 2.01 14.08
N TYR A 87 -2.30 3.28 14.28
CA TYR A 87 -2.19 3.88 15.61
C TYR A 87 -3.54 3.87 16.35
N LEU A 88 -4.63 4.30 15.70
CA LEU A 88 -5.97 4.27 16.29
C LEU A 88 -6.41 2.86 16.68
N LEU A 89 -6.16 1.88 15.80
CA LEU A 89 -6.49 0.49 16.04
C LEU A 89 -5.73 -0.06 17.26
N LEU A 90 -4.46 0.29 17.41
CA LEU A 90 -3.67 -0.10 18.57
C LEU A 90 -4.18 0.59 19.85
N THR A 91 -4.41 1.90 19.82
CA THR A 91 -4.79 2.64 21.05
C THR A 91 -6.21 2.38 21.54
N ILE A 92 -7.16 2.12 20.63
CA ILE A 92 -8.58 2.00 20.97
C ILE A 92 -8.98 0.53 21.12
N PHE A 93 -8.49 -0.33 20.24
CA PHE A 93 -8.91 -1.73 20.16
C PHE A 93 -7.81 -2.71 20.60
N ASN A 94 -6.64 -2.22 20.99
CA ASN A 94 -5.44 -3.05 21.24
C ASN A 94 -5.11 -3.97 20.06
N TYR A 95 -5.45 -3.53 18.85
CA TYR A 95 -5.29 -4.29 17.62
C TYR A 95 -4.01 -3.87 16.90
N ARG A 96 -3.10 -4.82 16.69
CA ARG A 96 -1.86 -4.60 15.95
C ARG A 96 -2.04 -5.03 14.49
N ALA A 97 -2.14 -4.05 13.61
CA ALA A 97 -2.24 -4.30 12.16
C ALA A 97 -1.10 -5.21 11.68
N GLY A 98 -1.48 -6.30 10.99
CA GLY A 98 -0.55 -7.26 10.41
C GLY A 98 -0.20 -8.45 11.29
N ILE A 99 -0.62 -8.48 12.56
CA ILE A 99 -0.28 -9.57 13.48
C ILE A 99 -0.89 -10.91 13.03
N GLU A 100 -2.11 -10.94 12.48
CA GLU A 100 -2.74 -12.18 12.01
C GLU A 100 -1.98 -12.80 10.84
N GLY A 101 -1.49 -11.97 9.93
CA GLY A 101 -0.70 -12.41 8.79
C GLY A 101 0.62 -13.02 9.25
N LEU A 102 1.30 -12.36 10.19
CA LEU A 102 2.56 -12.85 10.77
C LEU A 102 2.35 -14.16 11.55
N MET A 103 1.27 -14.26 12.33
CA MET A 103 0.91 -15.50 13.02
C MET A 103 0.62 -16.65 12.06
N LEU A 104 -0.05 -16.38 10.93
CA LEU A 104 -0.27 -17.38 9.90
C LEU A 104 1.06 -17.85 9.29
N LEU A 105 1.97 -16.93 8.97
CA LEU A 105 3.31 -17.26 8.47
C LEU A 105 4.10 -18.11 9.47
N ILE A 106 4.04 -17.78 10.77
CA ILE A 106 4.68 -18.58 11.83
C ILE A 106 4.07 -19.99 11.88
N SER A 107 2.75 -20.11 11.80
CA SER A 107 2.09 -21.42 11.78
C SER A 107 2.48 -22.27 10.57
N TRP A 108 2.69 -21.65 9.41
CA TRP A 108 3.19 -22.34 8.21
C TRP A 108 4.65 -22.76 8.39
N MET A 109 5.48 -21.91 8.99
CA MET A 109 6.87 -22.25 9.32
C MET A 109 6.95 -23.45 10.27
N GLN A 110 6.12 -23.48 11.33
CA GLN A 110 6.04 -24.61 12.26
C GLN A 110 5.70 -25.92 11.57
N GLN A 111 4.79 -25.89 10.57
CA GLN A 111 4.43 -27.08 9.80
C GLN A 111 5.56 -27.55 8.87
N MET A 112 6.35 -26.62 8.33
CA MET A 112 7.47 -26.93 7.42
C MET A 112 8.74 -27.37 8.15
N ALA A 113 8.96 -26.90 9.39
CA ALA A 113 10.15 -27.20 10.19
C ALA A 113 9.76 -27.54 11.64
N PRO A 114 9.15 -28.72 11.88
CA PRO A 114 8.67 -29.12 13.21
C PRO A 114 9.80 -29.29 14.23
N ASP A 115 11.03 -29.49 13.77
CA ASP A 115 12.20 -29.75 14.63
C ASP A 115 12.79 -28.49 15.30
N GLN A 116 12.24 -27.30 15.04
CA GLN A 116 12.72 -26.03 15.62
C GLN A 116 11.60 -25.24 16.33
N PRO A 117 10.94 -25.83 17.35
CA PRO A 117 9.84 -25.17 18.04
C PRO A 117 10.29 -23.92 18.79
N GLU A 118 11.52 -23.89 19.32
CA GLU A 118 12.05 -22.76 20.09
C GLU A 118 12.09 -21.45 19.28
N PHE A 119 12.47 -21.52 18.00
CA PHE A 119 12.51 -20.35 17.12
C PHE A 119 11.11 -19.75 16.92
N THR A 120 10.10 -20.61 16.76
CA THR A 120 8.72 -20.18 16.54
C THR A 120 8.07 -19.63 17.81
N LEU A 121 8.46 -20.14 18.99
CA LEU A 121 8.03 -19.62 20.29
C LEU A 121 8.61 -18.23 20.55
N GLN A 122 9.91 -18.03 20.29
CA GLN A 122 10.55 -16.71 20.40
C GLN A 122 9.89 -15.67 19.48
N LEU A 123 9.60 -16.04 18.23
CA LEU A 123 8.90 -15.14 17.30
C LEU A 123 7.51 -14.77 17.81
N ARG A 124 6.78 -15.72 18.38
CA ARG A 124 5.45 -15.48 18.93
C ARG A 124 5.47 -14.54 20.14
N GLU A 125 6.40 -14.75 21.06
CA GLU A 125 6.58 -13.88 22.23
C GLU A 125 6.89 -12.44 21.82
N ILE A 126 7.73 -12.24 20.80
CA ILE A 126 8.05 -10.91 20.26
C ILE A 126 6.82 -10.24 19.62
N LEU A 127 5.95 -11.02 18.98
CA LEU A 127 4.74 -10.47 18.34
C LEU A 127 3.64 -10.09 19.33
N GLU A 128 3.50 -10.87 20.40
CA GLU A 128 2.49 -10.68 21.44
C GLU A 128 2.92 -9.66 22.52
N ALA A 129 4.20 -9.27 22.55
CA ALA A 129 4.71 -8.26 23.48
C ALA A 129 3.97 -6.91 23.32
N PRO A 130 3.59 -6.25 24.44
CA PRO A 130 2.93 -4.95 24.39
C PRO A 130 3.84 -3.91 23.75
N VAL A 131 3.29 -3.15 22.80
CA VAL A 131 4.02 -2.09 22.10
C VAL A 131 3.55 -0.74 22.66
N GLU A 132 4.43 -0.07 23.39
CA GLU A 132 4.23 1.34 23.75
C GLU A 132 4.75 2.22 22.61
N LEU A 133 3.87 3.01 21.99
CA LEU A 133 4.24 3.94 20.94
C LEU A 133 4.45 5.34 21.51
N THR A 134 5.70 5.84 21.45
CA THR A 134 5.96 7.25 21.73
C THR A 134 5.57 8.12 20.53
N LEU A 135 5.42 9.42 20.77
CA LEU A 135 5.15 10.40 19.71
C LEU A 135 6.28 10.43 18.66
N VAL A 136 7.52 10.20 19.10
CA VAL A 136 8.70 10.14 18.22
C VAL A 136 8.64 8.90 17.32
N ASP A 137 8.29 7.74 17.88
CA ASP A 137 8.13 6.49 17.12
C ASP A 137 7.02 6.61 16.08
N PHE A 138 5.92 7.25 16.44
CA PHE A 138 4.82 7.54 15.52
C PHE A 138 5.28 8.41 14.34
N LEU A 139 5.96 9.54 14.58
CA LEU A 139 6.44 10.40 13.51
C LEU A 139 7.50 9.70 12.63
N LEU A 140 8.40 8.95 13.24
CA LEU A 140 9.41 8.17 12.52
C LEU A 140 8.74 7.11 11.63
N SER A 141 7.70 6.44 12.14
CA SER A 141 6.95 5.45 11.37
C SER A 141 6.28 6.07 10.14
N ILE A 142 5.76 7.31 10.22
CA ILE A 142 5.24 8.02 9.04
C ILE A 142 6.35 8.24 8.01
N VAL A 143 7.51 8.75 8.44
CA VAL A 143 8.61 9.06 7.50
C VAL A 143 9.09 7.80 6.79
N VAL A 144 9.32 6.72 7.55
CA VAL A 144 9.78 5.43 7.01
C VAL A 144 8.75 4.82 6.07
N THR A 145 7.47 4.79 6.47
CA THR A 145 6.40 4.21 5.63
C THR A 145 6.16 5.02 4.37
N VAL A 146 6.20 6.35 4.43
CA VAL A 146 6.13 7.22 3.23
C VAL A 146 7.28 6.91 2.28
N PHE A 147 8.51 6.81 2.79
CA PHE A 147 9.70 6.53 1.99
C PHE A 147 9.64 5.15 1.30
N LEU A 148 8.99 4.16 1.92
CA LEU A 148 8.81 2.84 1.32
C LEU A 148 7.61 2.79 0.39
N TYR A 149 6.44 3.26 0.81
CA TYR A 149 5.18 3.03 0.11
C TYR A 149 5.02 3.95 -1.09
N ALA A 150 5.48 5.22 -1.00
CA ALA A 150 5.29 6.19 -2.07
C ALA A 150 6.04 5.81 -3.36
N PRO A 151 7.33 5.41 -3.34
CA PRO A 151 8.02 4.94 -4.54
C PRO A 151 7.39 3.68 -5.13
N VAL A 152 7.01 2.72 -4.29
CA VAL A 152 6.37 1.46 -4.75
C VAL A 152 5.04 1.73 -5.44
N ALA A 153 4.20 2.59 -4.86
CA ALA A 153 2.95 3.02 -5.49
C ALA A 153 3.25 3.76 -6.82
N GLY A 154 4.29 4.61 -6.85
CA GLY A 154 4.77 5.27 -8.07
C GLY A 154 5.13 4.28 -9.19
N LEU A 155 5.85 3.19 -8.87
CA LEU A 155 6.16 2.12 -9.82
C LEU A 155 4.89 1.45 -10.37
N GLY A 156 3.88 1.26 -9.51
CA GLY A 156 2.55 0.81 -9.94
C GLY A 156 1.92 1.73 -10.98
N GLY A 157 2.07 3.05 -10.82
CA GLY A 157 1.62 4.05 -11.80
C GLY A 157 2.30 3.89 -13.16
N ILE A 158 3.63 3.70 -13.18
CA ILE A 158 4.39 3.43 -14.41
C ILE A 158 3.86 2.16 -15.09
N PHE A 159 3.65 1.10 -14.32
CA PHE A 159 3.14 -0.17 -14.83
C PHE A 159 1.77 -0.02 -15.50
N SER A 160 0.88 0.79 -14.94
CA SER A 160 -0.42 1.10 -15.53
C SER A 160 -0.29 1.72 -16.92
N VAL A 161 0.56 2.74 -17.08
CA VAL A 161 0.83 3.37 -18.39
C VAL A 161 1.42 2.36 -19.37
N TRP A 162 2.41 1.56 -18.94
CA TRP A 162 3.02 0.53 -19.78
C TRP A 162 2.00 -0.51 -20.27
N ARG A 163 1.12 -0.98 -19.37
CA ARG A 163 0.07 -1.95 -19.68
C ARG A 163 -0.91 -1.37 -20.70
N LEU A 164 -1.37 -0.14 -20.50
CA LEU A 164 -2.30 0.54 -21.41
C LEU A 164 -1.69 0.76 -22.80
N LYS A 165 -0.41 1.17 -22.88
CA LYS A 165 0.30 1.28 -24.15
C LYS A 165 0.38 -0.05 -24.90
N ARG A 166 0.63 -1.15 -24.18
CA ARG A 166 0.66 -2.49 -24.78
C ARG A 166 -0.71 -2.97 -25.25
N GLN A 167 -1.79 -2.62 -24.55
CA GLN A 167 -3.16 -2.96 -24.97
C GLN A 167 -3.53 -2.22 -26.26
N ALA A 168 -3.29 -0.91 -26.32
CA ALA A 168 -3.55 -0.12 -27.52
C ALA A 168 -2.74 -0.60 -28.74
N ALA A 169 -1.51 -1.09 -28.55
CA ALA A 169 -0.70 -1.64 -29.64
C ALA A 169 -1.23 -2.98 -30.18
N LYS A 170 -1.97 -3.76 -29.38
CA LYS A 170 -2.54 -5.05 -29.78
C LYS A 170 -3.88 -4.93 -30.49
N GLU A 171 -4.65 -3.87 -30.23
CA GLU A 171 -5.95 -3.62 -30.89
C GLU A 171 -5.81 -3.01 -32.29
N VAL A 172 -4.61 -2.54 -32.65
CA VAL A 172 -4.30 -1.93 -33.96
C VAL A 172 -3.77 -2.98 -34.96
N VAL A 173 -3.56 -4.22 -34.53
CA VAL A 173 -3.14 -5.38 -35.35
C VAL A 173 -4.34 -6.29 -35.55
#